data_AF-A0A0G1N6V1-F1
#
_entry.id   AF-A0A0G1N6V1-F1
#
_cell.length_a   1.000
_cell.length_b   1.000
_cell.length_c   1.000
_cell.angle_alpha   90.00
_cell.angle_beta   90.00
_cell.angle_gamma   90.00
#
_symmetry.space_group_name_H-M   'P 1'
#
loop_
_entity.id
_entity.type
_entity.pdbx_description
1 polymer ?
#
loop_
_entity_poly.entity_id
_entity_poly.type
_entity_poly.pdbx_seq_one_letter_code
_entity_poly.pdbx_strand_id
1 'polypeptide(L)'
;MNKSTKLILAFIFSVVLLTAGFVFFQFSDKGGFSGCFGSVQAAILNSCPFRRSSSGTKKLPLVQPSPAQKPELNSFFVKSDKKSLLLTGKNLAKVEIFAKTNNLERFWGEAKLVQTKDNVQNWSFDLPTSPILVQEIFAKAEAKDFRGEFLFMSFPVTGFEPVYQLLWAQKDKSVFSLELNQPKKLFTNQTAILSTGELALTFKQITEDSRCPLGAYCIQAGKVSAKFNLDFSRQLPQEIILSLDPNDQATSFFETDDYKISLVSAGPEKQLGAIAIDSIDYYAIVLVNKK
;
A
#
# COMPACT_ATOMS: atom_id res chain seq x y z
N MET A 1 -13.77 -47.50 -35.98
CA MET A 1 -13.83 -46.54 -37.11
C MET A 1 -14.52 -45.28 -36.64
N ASN A 2 -13.76 -44.21 -36.34
CA ASN A 2 -14.02 -42.88 -36.88
C ASN A 2 -12.78 -42.00 -36.63
N LYS A 3 -12.32 -41.38 -37.71
CA LYS A 3 -11.16 -40.49 -37.84
C LYS A 3 -11.59 -39.04 -37.51
N SER A 4 -10.61 -38.13 -37.48
CA SER A 4 -10.70 -36.66 -37.38
C SER A 4 -10.68 -36.10 -35.95
N THR A 5 -9.78 -35.22 -35.52
CA THR A 5 -8.69 -34.50 -36.20
C THR A 5 -7.70 -34.04 -35.13
N LYS A 6 -6.41 -34.26 -35.35
CA LYS A 6 -5.31 -33.67 -34.58
C LYS A 6 -5.21 -32.18 -34.93
N LEU A 7 -5.14 -31.30 -33.94
CA LEU A 7 -4.51 -29.99 -34.10
C LEU A 7 -3.47 -29.80 -33.00
N ILE A 8 -2.22 -29.96 -33.40
CA ILE A 8 -1.01 -29.67 -32.64
C ILE A 8 -0.70 -28.20 -32.93
N LEU A 9 -0.66 -27.36 -31.90
CA LEU A 9 0.03 -26.08 -31.98
C LEU A 9 1.08 -26.02 -30.87
N ALA A 10 2.31 -26.31 -31.27
CA ALA A 10 3.51 -26.05 -30.49
C ALA A 10 3.85 -24.56 -30.64
N PHE A 11 3.91 -23.83 -29.52
CA PHE A 11 4.58 -22.55 -29.46
C PHE A 11 5.85 -22.69 -28.61
N ILE A 12 6.96 -22.80 -29.33
CA ILE A 12 8.31 -22.69 -28.81
C ILE A 12 8.59 -21.19 -28.70
N PHE A 13 8.80 -20.67 -27.49
CA PHE A 13 9.50 -19.40 -27.29
C PHE A 13 10.76 -19.67 -26.47
N SER A 14 11.88 -19.74 -27.19
CA SER A 14 13.22 -19.53 -26.64
C SER A 14 13.43 -18.04 -26.41
N VAL A 15 13.75 -17.62 -25.18
CA VAL A 15 14.46 -16.35 -24.94
C VAL A 15 15.49 -16.55 -23.82
N VAL A 16 16.72 -16.80 -24.27
CA VAL A 16 18.01 -16.19 -23.86
C VAL A 16 18.24 -15.88 -22.36
N LEU A 17 19.17 -16.65 -21.78
CA LEU A 17 19.96 -16.30 -20.59
C LEU A 17 20.75 -15.00 -20.83
N LEU A 18 20.67 -14.06 -19.88
CA LEU A 18 21.70 -13.06 -19.65
C LEU A 18 22.04 -13.04 -18.15
N THR A 19 23.10 -13.76 -17.81
CA THR A 19 23.83 -13.66 -16.55
C THR A 19 24.65 -12.37 -16.56
N ALA A 20 24.38 -11.45 -15.63
CA ALA A 20 25.29 -10.37 -15.29
C ALA A 20 25.53 -10.41 -13.79
N GLY A 21 26.78 -10.72 -13.42
CA GLY A 21 27.24 -10.78 -12.04
C GLY A 21 27.20 -9.40 -11.37
N PHE A 22 26.74 -9.38 -10.13
CA PHE A 22 26.90 -8.22 -9.26
C PHE A 22 28.09 -8.44 -8.34
N VAL A 23 29.07 -7.55 -8.52
CA VAL A 23 30.28 -7.39 -7.73
C VAL A 23 29.93 -6.85 -6.34
N PHE A 24 30.49 -7.49 -5.32
CA PHE A 24 30.53 -6.98 -3.94
C PHE A 24 31.26 -5.63 -3.91
N PHE A 25 30.61 -4.58 -3.43
CA PHE A 25 31.30 -3.41 -2.87
C PHE A 25 31.13 -3.43 -1.35
N GLN A 26 32.22 -3.72 -0.66
CA GLN A 26 32.40 -3.30 0.73
C GLN A 26 32.75 -1.81 0.73
N PHE A 27 32.02 -1.02 1.52
CA PHE A 27 32.53 0.26 2.00
C PHE A 27 32.68 0.19 3.52
N SER A 28 33.95 0.24 3.92
CA SER A 28 34.43 0.59 5.23
C SER A 28 34.49 2.11 5.33
N ASP A 29 34.03 2.69 6.44
CA ASP A 29 34.62 3.82 7.17
C ASP A 29 33.60 4.27 8.23
N LYS A 30 33.83 4.03 9.53
CA LYS A 30 34.72 4.77 10.46
C LYS A 30 34.48 6.29 10.48
N GLY A 31 33.80 6.72 11.54
CA GLY A 31 33.70 8.10 12.02
C GLY A 31 32.45 8.19 12.91
N GLY A 32 32.49 8.25 14.24
CA GLY A 32 33.50 8.85 15.10
C GLY A 32 33.17 10.32 15.34
N PHE A 33 32.00 10.63 15.93
CA PHE A 33 31.72 11.96 16.48
C PHE A 33 31.26 11.84 17.93
N SER A 34 32.25 11.98 18.82
CA SER A 34 32.06 12.26 20.23
C SER A 34 31.91 13.76 20.44
N GLY A 35 30.97 14.15 21.30
CA GLY A 35 31.14 15.22 22.27
C GLY A 35 31.07 16.66 21.74
N CYS A 36 30.02 17.37 22.17
CA CYS A 36 30.13 18.66 22.85
C CYS A 36 28.74 19.04 23.39
N PHE A 37 28.40 18.48 24.55
CA PHE A 37 27.46 19.13 25.46
C PHE A 37 28.26 20.19 26.23
N GLY A 38 27.99 21.44 25.93
CA GLY A 38 28.57 22.60 26.61
C GLY A 38 27.50 23.67 26.78
N SER A 39 26.90 23.69 27.96
CA SER A 39 26.12 24.79 28.51
C SER A 39 26.99 26.02 28.74
N VAL A 40 26.64 27.20 28.21
CA VAL A 40 27.05 28.49 28.80
C VAL A 40 25.96 29.54 28.57
N GLN A 41 25.32 29.95 29.66
CA GLN A 41 24.61 31.22 29.78
C GLN A 41 25.59 32.39 29.83
N ALA A 42 25.08 33.55 29.43
CA ALA A 42 25.45 34.89 29.89
C ALA A 42 26.58 35.67 29.17
N ALA A 43 26.13 36.84 28.70
CA ALA A 43 26.79 38.15 28.70
C ALA A 43 28.03 38.37 27.83
N ILE A 44 27.98 39.41 26.99
CA ILE A 44 28.64 40.71 27.24
C ILE A 44 28.40 41.62 26.04
N LEU A 45 27.80 42.78 26.33
CA LEU A 45 27.82 43.98 25.50
C LEU A 45 29.28 44.37 25.24
N ASN A 46 29.74 44.25 23.99
CA ASN A 46 30.94 44.93 23.53
C ASN A 46 30.65 45.64 22.22
N SER A 47 30.51 46.95 22.36
CA SER A 47 30.48 47.96 21.30
C SER A 47 31.77 47.88 20.47
N CYS A 48 31.65 47.42 19.22
CA CYS A 48 32.71 47.59 18.23
C CYS A 48 32.65 49.01 17.64
N PRO A 49 33.77 49.76 17.59
CA PRO A 49 33.81 51.04 16.91
C PRO A 49 33.71 50.82 15.40
N PHE A 50 32.64 51.39 14.82
CA PHE A 50 32.34 51.36 13.40
C PHE A 50 33.39 52.18 12.62
N ARG A 51 34.37 51.49 12.01
CA ARG A 51 35.37 52.11 11.13
C ARG A 51 34.70 52.44 9.78
N ARG A 52 34.36 53.70 9.55
CA ARG A 52 33.90 54.22 8.25
C ARG A 52 35.05 54.14 7.24
N SER A 53 35.11 53.04 6.50
CA SER A 53 35.88 52.94 5.26
C SER A 53 34.99 53.45 4.12
N SER A 54 35.34 54.59 3.54
CA SER A 54 34.74 55.13 2.33
C SER A 54 35.22 54.33 1.12
N SER A 55 34.69 53.12 0.92
CA SER A 55 34.89 52.38 -0.32
C SER A 55 33.88 52.86 -1.37
N GLY A 56 34.37 53.35 -2.51
CA GLY A 56 33.55 53.78 -3.64
C GLY A 56 32.49 52.75 -4.00
N THR A 57 31.24 53.19 -3.99
CA THR A 57 30.06 52.44 -4.40
C THR A 57 30.11 52.19 -5.90
N LYS A 58 30.79 51.11 -6.31
CA LYS A 58 30.49 50.45 -7.59
C LYS A 58 29.03 50.01 -7.50
N LYS A 59 28.13 50.70 -8.20
CA LYS A 59 26.74 50.26 -8.41
C LYS A 59 26.80 48.85 -9.00
N LEU A 60 26.51 47.85 -8.18
CA LEU A 60 26.31 46.49 -8.66
C LEU A 60 25.15 46.54 -9.66
N PRO A 61 25.32 45.99 -10.87
CA PRO A 61 24.25 45.94 -11.85
C PRO A 61 23.04 45.24 -11.21
N LEU A 62 21.88 45.88 -11.29
CA LEU A 62 20.59 45.29 -10.92
C LEU A 62 20.41 44.03 -11.77
N VAL A 63 20.65 42.86 -11.17
CA VAL A 63 20.33 41.58 -11.78
C VAL A 63 18.82 41.56 -11.93
N GLN A 64 18.33 41.70 -13.16
CA GLN A 64 16.91 41.56 -13.43
C GLN A 64 16.50 40.14 -13.03
N PRO A 65 15.44 39.99 -12.21
CA PRO A 65 14.96 38.66 -11.85
C PRO A 65 14.58 37.92 -13.14
N SER A 66 15.08 36.69 -13.30
CA SER A 66 14.67 35.81 -14.39
C SER A 66 13.14 35.74 -14.40
N PRO A 67 12.47 35.78 -15.57
CA PRO A 67 11.02 35.68 -15.64
C PRO A 67 10.55 34.43 -14.89
N ALA A 68 9.58 34.62 -14.00
CA ALA A 68 9.03 33.55 -13.18
C ALA A 68 8.50 32.44 -14.10
N GLN A 69 8.98 31.21 -13.89
CA GLN A 69 8.57 30.08 -14.70
C GLN A 69 7.21 29.57 -14.21
N LYS A 70 6.30 29.24 -15.13
CA LYS A 70 5.00 28.70 -14.74
C LYS A 70 5.16 27.30 -14.12
N PRO A 71 4.59 27.04 -12.93
CA PRO A 71 4.63 25.71 -12.32
C PRO A 71 3.70 24.75 -13.07
N GLU A 72 4.09 23.48 -13.19
CA GLU A 72 3.31 22.45 -13.90
C GLU A 72 3.41 21.08 -13.19
N LEU A 73 2.29 20.35 -13.12
CA LEU A 73 2.26 18.92 -12.83
C LEU A 73 1.91 18.19 -14.13
N ASN A 74 2.76 17.24 -14.55
CA ASN A 74 2.67 16.63 -15.87
C ASN A 74 2.14 15.18 -15.83
N SER A 75 2.54 14.40 -14.83
CA SER A 75 2.13 12.99 -14.73
C SER A 75 2.12 12.49 -13.30
N PHE A 76 1.24 11.53 -13.01
CA PHE A 76 1.15 10.83 -11.73
C PHE A 76 0.85 9.34 -11.97
N PHE A 77 1.79 8.46 -11.64
CA PHE A 77 1.66 7.02 -11.87
C PHE A 77 2.35 6.19 -10.77
N VAL A 78 2.07 4.88 -10.75
CA VAL A 78 2.73 3.92 -9.86
C VAL A 78 3.94 3.34 -10.56
N LYS A 79 5.07 3.29 -9.84
CA LYS A 79 6.27 2.64 -10.34
C LYS A 79 6.02 1.14 -10.54
N SER A 80 6.71 0.51 -11.49
CA SER A 80 6.52 -0.90 -11.84
C SER A 80 6.72 -1.89 -10.69
N ASP A 81 7.51 -1.52 -9.67
CA ASP A 81 7.71 -2.30 -8.45
C ASP A 81 6.54 -2.22 -7.46
N LYS A 82 5.54 -1.35 -7.71
CA LYS A 82 4.42 -1.01 -6.81
C LYS A 82 4.86 -0.56 -5.41
N LYS A 83 6.08 -0.06 -5.26
CA LYS A 83 6.60 0.43 -3.97
C LYS A 83 6.56 1.93 -3.84
N SER A 84 6.44 2.65 -4.96
CA SER A 84 6.37 4.10 -4.93
C SER A 84 5.44 4.68 -5.98
N LEU A 85 4.94 5.87 -5.66
CA LEU A 85 4.28 6.78 -6.55
C LEU A 85 5.34 7.68 -7.21
N LEU A 86 5.20 7.91 -8.51
CA LEU A 86 6.07 8.79 -9.28
C LEU A 86 5.26 9.94 -9.85
N LEU A 87 5.78 11.14 -9.65
CA LEU A 87 5.21 12.38 -10.16
C LEU A 87 6.26 13.14 -10.96
N THR A 88 5.83 13.77 -12.05
CA THR A 88 6.69 14.66 -12.82
C THR A 88 6.07 16.04 -12.92
N GLY A 89 6.91 17.07 -12.88
CA GLY A 89 6.46 18.46 -12.94
C GLY A 89 7.59 19.43 -13.23
N LYS A 90 7.29 20.73 -13.20
CA LYS A 90 8.25 21.82 -13.40
C LYS A 90 8.00 22.94 -12.41
N ASN A 91 9.07 23.62 -12.02
CA ASN A 91 9.07 24.75 -11.08
C ASN A 91 8.28 24.51 -9.77
N LEU A 92 8.35 23.29 -9.24
CA LEU A 92 7.71 22.91 -7.98
C LEU A 92 8.72 23.06 -6.83
N ALA A 93 8.29 23.63 -5.71
CA ALA A 93 9.04 23.68 -4.47
C ALA A 93 8.77 22.46 -3.58
N LYS A 94 7.50 22.02 -3.54
CA LYS A 94 7.04 20.96 -2.64
C LYS A 94 5.96 20.13 -3.32
N VAL A 95 5.92 18.82 -3.04
CA VAL A 95 4.84 17.94 -3.50
C VAL A 95 4.35 17.11 -2.32
N GLU A 96 3.09 17.31 -1.95
CA GLU A 96 2.42 16.60 -0.86
C GLU A 96 1.42 15.61 -1.43
N ILE A 97 1.38 14.39 -0.86
CA ILE A 97 0.45 13.34 -1.25
C ILE A 97 -0.67 13.28 -0.22
N PHE A 98 -1.89 13.27 -0.72
CA PHE A 98 -3.11 13.13 0.05
C PHE A 98 -3.87 11.89 -0.39
N ALA A 99 -4.57 11.29 0.57
CA ALA A 99 -5.48 10.19 0.33
C ALA A 99 -6.87 10.57 0.81
N LYS A 100 -7.89 10.18 0.05
CA LYS A 100 -9.28 10.51 0.31
C LYS A 100 -10.13 9.25 0.44
N THR A 101 -10.98 9.25 1.44
CA THR A 101 -12.06 8.29 1.66
C THR A 101 -13.41 9.00 1.51
N ASN A 102 -14.53 8.30 1.73
CA ASN A 102 -15.87 8.91 1.66
C ASN A 102 -16.01 10.17 2.53
N ASN A 103 -15.40 10.16 3.71
CA ASN A 103 -15.69 11.15 4.76
C ASN A 103 -14.45 11.94 5.19
N LEU A 104 -13.27 11.62 4.65
CA LEU A 104 -12.02 12.19 5.13
C LEU A 104 -10.97 12.30 4.04
N GLU A 105 -10.37 13.48 3.95
CA GLU A 105 -9.09 13.71 3.29
C GLU A 105 -7.99 13.67 4.34
N ARG A 106 -6.90 12.95 4.05
CA ARG A 106 -5.77 12.77 4.96
C ARG A 106 -4.47 13.07 4.23
N PHE A 107 -3.64 13.92 4.83
CA PHE A 107 -2.26 14.08 4.44
C PHE A 107 -1.50 12.77 4.67
N TRP A 108 -0.88 12.25 3.61
CA TRP A 108 -0.18 10.97 3.64
C TRP A 108 1.33 11.14 3.80
N GLY A 109 1.88 12.19 3.19
CA GLY A 109 3.28 12.55 3.35
C GLY A 109 3.80 13.39 2.19
N GLU A 110 5.09 13.74 2.25
CA GLU A 110 5.76 14.54 1.23
C GLU A 110 6.56 13.65 0.28
N ALA A 111 6.43 13.91 -1.03
CA ALA A 111 7.23 13.25 -2.04
C ALA A 111 8.66 13.82 -2.05
N LYS A 112 9.65 12.95 -2.26
CA LYS A 112 11.07 13.32 -2.32
C LYS A 112 11.46 13.63 -3.76
N LEU A 113 12.16 14.75 -3.98
CA LEU A 113 12.77 15.04 -5.28
C LEU A 113 13.87 14.02 -5.56
N VAL A 114 13.71 13.24 -6.63
CA VAL A 114 14.67 12.19 -7.05
C VAL A 114 15.67 12.75 -8.04
N GLN A 115 15.20 13.51 -9.04
CA GLN A 115 16.04 14.00 -10.12
C GLN A 115 15.45 15.29 -10.71
N THR A 116 16.33 16.16 -11.19
CA THR A 116 15.96 17.26 -12.09
C THR A 116 16.75 17.13 -13.39
N LYS A 117 16.07 17.09 -14.54
CA LYS A 117 16.69 17.04 -15.87
C LYS A 117 15.87 17.91 -16.83
N ASP A 118 16.54 18.79 -17.57
CA ASP A 118 15.91 19.67 -18.56
C ASP A 118 14.71 20.45 -17.99
N ASN A 119 14.86 20.96 -16.75
CA ASN A 119 13.82 21.65 -15.97
C ASN A 119 12.60 20.79 -15.58
N VAL A 120 12.64 19.48 -15.83
CA VAL A 120 11.64 18.52 -15.35
C VAL A 120 12.12 17.90 -14.04
N GLN A 121 11.28 17.98 -13.02
CA GLN A 121 11.50 17.41 -11.70
C GLN A 121 10.76 16.07 -11.59
N ASN A 122 11.45 15.03 -11.15
CA ASN A 122 10.89 13.73 -10.83
C ASN A 122 10.80 13.59 -9.32
N TRP A 123 9.60 13.35 -8.81
CA TRP A 123 9.29 13.20 -7.40
C TRP A 123 8.84 11.77 -7.11
N SER A 124 9.25 11.21 -5.98
CA SER A 124 8.89 9.87 -5.55
C SER A 124 8.32 9.87 -4.14
N PHE A 125 7.21 9.17 -3.94
CA PHE A 125 6.62 8.94 -2.63
C PHE A 125 6.55 7.44 -2.36
N ASP A 126 7.17 7.00 -1.26
CA ASP A 126 7.21 5.59 -0.86
C ASP A 126 5.84 5.18 -0.33
N LEU A 127 5.23 4.14 -0.91
CA LEU A 127 3.96 3.61 -0.45
C LEU A 127 4.15 2.88 0.88
N PRO A 128 3.18 2.95 1.81
CA PRO A 128 3.24 2.16 3.02
C PRO A 128 3.14 0.67 2.70
N THR A 129 3.86 -0.13 3.48
CA THR A 129 3.85 -1.59 3.38
C THR A 129 2.49 -2.19 3.73
N SER A 130 1.77 -1.55 4.65
CA SER A 130 0.41 -1.94 5.03
C SER A 130 -0.60 -1.27 4.11
N PRO A 131 -1.55 -2.02 3.54
CA PRO A 131 -2.59 -1.45 2.70
C PRO A 131 -3.44 -0.42 3.44
N ILE A 132 -3.91 0.58 2.71
CA ILE A 132 -4.84 1.59 3.24
C ILE A 132 -6.04 1.67 2.29
N LEU A 133 -7.25 1.64 2.85
CA LEU A 133 -8.47 1.74 2.06
C LEU A 133 -8.76 3.20 1.73
N VAL A 134 -8.53 3.56 0.47
CA VAL A 134 -8.69 4.92 -0.04
C VAL A 134 -9.39 4.86 -1.40
N GLN A 135 -10.22 5.85 -1.69
CA GLN A 135 -10.93 5.97 -2.96
C GLN A 135 -10.14 6.75 -3.99
N GLU A 136 -9.35 7.71 -3.52
CA GLU A 136 -8.61 8.61 -4.38
C GLU A 136 -7.30 8.96 -3.70
N ILE A 137 -6.26 9.06 -4.51
CA ILE A 137 -4.97 9.60 -4.10
C ILE A 137 -4.72 10.78 -5.03
N PHE A 138 -4.23 11.88 -4.50
CA PHE A 138 -3.94 13.06 -5.28
C PHE A 138 -2.75 13.81 -4.69
N ALA A 139 -2.12 14.62 -5.52
CA ALA A 139 -0.97 15.43 -5.13
C ALA A 139 -1.34 16.91 -5.07
N LYS A 140 -0.83 17.61 -4.06
CA LYS A 140 -0.82 19.07 -3.95
C LYS A 140 0.63 19.53 -4.13
N ALA A 141 0.92 20.30 -5.16
CA ALA A 141 2.26 20.81 -5.41
C ALA A 141 2.33 22.32 -5.21
N GLU A 142 3.27 22.77 -4.39
CA GLU A 142 3.55 24.20 -4.16
C GLU A 142 4.52 24.71 -5.22
N ALA A 143 4.19 25.86 -5.80
CA ALA A 143 5.04 26.52 -6.80
C ALA A 143 6.24 27.23 -6.13
N LYS A 144 7.43 27.18 -6.77
CA LYS A 144 8.65 27.75 -6.20
C LYS A 144 8.65 29.28 -6.09
N ASP A 145 8.09 29.94 -7.09
CA ASP A 145 8.09 31.41 -7.20
C ASP A 145 6.74 32.05 -6.86
N PHE A 146 5.70 31.23 -6.63
CA PHE A 146 4.33 31.66 -6.36
C PHE A 146 3.86 31.11 -5.01
N ARG A 147 4.25 31.79 -3.93
CA ARG A 147 3.86 31.39 -2.57
C ARG A 147 2.34 31.38 -2.43
N GLY A 148 1.79 30.25 -2.00
CA GLY A 148 0.36 30.08 -1.74
C GLY A 148 -0.46 29.57 -2.94
N GLU A 149 0.14 29.42 -4.12
CA GLU A 149 -0.51 28.73 -5.23
C GLU A 149 -0.20 27.23 -5.20
N PHE A 150 -1.26 26.41 -5.24
CA PHE A 150 -1.15 24.96 -5.26
C PHE A 150 -1.70 24.42 -6.58
N LEU A 151 -0.93 23.51 -7.19
CA LEU A 151 -1.38 22.68 -8.29
C LEU A 151 -1.91 21.36 -7.74
N PHE A 152 -2.97 20.84 -8.35
CA PHE A 152 -3.60 19.59 -7.95
C PHE A 152 -3.55 18.59 -9.11
N MET A 153 -3.26 17.33 -8.79
CA MET A 153 -3.35 16.24 -9.76
C MET A 153 -3.85 14.98 -9.06
N SER A 154 -4.99 14.46 -9.52
CA SER A 154 -5.50 13.17 -9.07
C SER A 154 -4.77 12.03 -9.75
N PHE A 155 -4.62 10.93 -9.02
CA PHE A 155 -4.16 9.66 -9.55
C PHE A 155 -5.19 9.13 -10.58
N PRO A 156 -4.77 8.50 -11.69
CA PRO A 156 -5.68 8.18 -12.80
C PRO A 156 -6.69 7.05 -12.51
N VAL A 157 -6.70 6.53 -11.28
CA VAL A 157 -7.59 5.46 -10.84
C VAL A 157 -8.30 5.90 -9.56
N THR A 158 -9.62 5.70 -9.52
CA THR A 158 -10.47 6.01 -8.36
C THR A 158 -11.30 4.79 -7.95
N GLY A 159 -11.83 4.83 -6.72
CA GLY A 159 -12.57 3.74 -6.09
C GLY A 159 -11.68 2.83 -5.24
N PHE A 160 -12.24 2.26 -4.17
CA PHE A 160 -11.48 1.46 -3.22
C PHE A 160 -10.84 0.22 -3.85
N GLU A 161 -11.61 -0.56 -4.60
CA GLU A 161 -11.12 -1.78 -5.24
C GLU A 161 -10.05 -1.50 -6.32
N PRO A 162 -10.28 -0.61 -7.32
CA PRO A 162 -9.27 -0.33 -8.33
C PRO A 162 -7.97 0.25 -7.76
N VAL A 163 -8.07 1.17 -6.79
CA VAL A 163 -6.88 1.73 -6.13
C VAL A 163 -6.15 0.63 -5.35
N TYR A 164 -6.86 -0.20 -4.61
CA TYR A 164 -6.24 -1.29 -3.87
C TYR A 164 -5.57 -2.32 -4.78
N GLN A 165 -6.24 -2.71 -5.87
CA GLN A 165 -5.71 -3.64 -6.86
C GLN A 165 -4.42 -3.11 -7.50
N LEU A 166 -4.38 -1.81 -7.78
CA LEU A 166 -3.21 -1.21 -8.40
C LEU A 166 -2.03 -1.13 -7.43
N LEU A 167 -2.26 -0.72 -6.18
CA LEU A 167 -1.19 -0.42 -5.22
C LEU A 167 -0.74 -1.62 -4.39
N TRP A 168 -1.66 -2.43 -3.88
CA TRP A 168 -1.34 -3.45 -2.88
C TRP A 168 -1.64 -4.88 -3.31
N ALA A 169 -2.47 -5.10 -4.34
CA ALA A 169 -2.69 -6.46 -4.81
C ALA A 169 -1.40 -7.05 -5.40
N GLN A 170 -1.06 -8.23 -4.89
CA GLN A 170 0.01 -9.05 -5.45
C GLN A 170 -0.41 -9.55 -6.84
N LYS A 171 0.59 -9.84 -7.69
CA LYS A 171 0.42 -10.15 -9.12
C LYS A 171 -0.63 -11.23 -9.43
N ASP A 172 -0.90 -12.12 -8.45
CA ASP A 172 -1.81 -13.25 -8.59
C ASP A 172 -2.91 -13.29 -7.51
N LYS A 173 -3.06 -12.19 -6.74
CA LYS A 173 -4.10 -12.08 -5.71
C LYS A 173 -5.25 -11.26 -6.26
N SER A 174 -6.42 -11.88 -6.29
CA SER A 174 -7.65 -11.24 -6.71
C SER A 174 -8.30 -10.49 -5.56
N VAL A 175 -8.65 -9.24 -5.81
CA VAL A 175 -9.46 -8.40 -4.95
C VAL A 175 -10.86 -8.33 -5.54
N PHE A 176 -11.90 -8.34 -4.69
CA PHE A 176 -13.28 -8.23 -5.15
C PHE A 176 -14.12 -7.39 -4.18
N SER A 177 -15.20 -6.82 -4.70
CA SER A 177 -16.23 -6.20 -3.88
C SER A 177 -17.00 -7.21 -3.00
N LEU A 178 -17.28 -6.79 -1.76
CA LEU A 178 -18.08 -7.45 -0.75
C LEU A 178 -19.33 -6.60 -0.46
N GLU A 179 -20.49 -7.24 -0.50
CA GLU A 179 -21.79 -6.65 -0.17
C GLU A 179 -22.18 -7.03 1.27
N LEU A 180 -22.83 -6.11 1.99
CA LEU A 180 -23.36 -6.42 3.32
C LEU A 180 -24.47 -7.47 3.25
N ASN A 181 -24.55 -8.29 4.29
CA ASN A 181 -25.57 -9.33 4.47
C ASN A 181 -25.57 -10.42 3.39
N GLN A 182 -24.53 -10.49 2.55
CA GLN A 182 -24.37 -11.54 1.53
C GLN A 182 -23.15 -12.40 1.86
N PRO A 183 -23.32 -13.73 2.02
CA PRO A 183 -22.20 -14.63 2.19
C PRO A 183 -21.29 -14.59 0.96
N LYS A 184 -19.99 -14.45 1.18
CA LYS A 184 -18.98 -14.38 0.12
C LYS A 184 -17.94 -15.48 0.33
N LYS A 185 -17.66 -16.23 -0.73
CA LYS A 185 -16.58 -17.20 -0.79
C LYS A 185 -15.25 -16.49 -1.07
N LEU A 186 -14.26 -16.72 -0.23
CA LEU A 186 -12.88 -16.25 -0.37
C LEU A 186 -11.93 -17.45 -0.40
N PHE A 187 -11.09 -17.53 -1.42
CA PHE A 187 -9.99 -18.49 -1.46
C PHE A 187 -8.78 -17.95 -0.70
N THR A 188 -7.87 -18.84 -0.34
CA THR A 188 -6.61 -18.50 0.35
C THR A 188 -5.92 -17.32 -0.36
N ASN A 189 -5.53 -16.32 0.41
CA ASN A 189 -4.94 -15.05 -0.02
C ASN A 189 -5.82 -14.08 -0.83
N GLN A 190 -7.11 -14.34 -1.01
CA GLN A 190 -8.02 -13.38 -1.63
C GLN A 190 -8.46 -12.30 -0.64
N THR A 191 -8.68 -11.10 -1.16
CA THR A 191 -9.15 -9.95 -0.39
C THR A 191 -10.53 -9.52 -0.87
N ALA A 192 -11.50 -9.44 0.05
CA ALA A 192 -12.79 -8.84 -0.18
C ALA A 192 -12.80 -7.43 0.40
N ILE A 193 -13.22 -6.43 -0.36
CA ILE A 193 -13.35 -5.05 0.09
C ILE A 193 -14.83 -4.70 0.15
N LEU A 194 -15.30 -4.24 1.31
CA LEU A 194 -16.67 -3.78 1.45
C LEU A 194 -16.94 -2.65 0.45
N SER A 195 -18.10 -2.63 -0.21
CA SER A 195 -18.41 -1.62 -1.24
C SER A 195 -18.34 -0.17 -0.71
N THR A 196 -18.54 0.02 0.60
CA THR A 196 -18.35 1.30 1.31
C THR A 196 -16.88 1.66 1.54
N GLY A 197 -15.96 0.70 1.35
CA GLY A 197 -14.51 0.78 1.53
C GLY A 197 -14.03 1.00 2.95
N GLU A 198 -14.87 0.70 3.93
CA GLU A 198 -14.55 0.85 5.34
C GLU A 198 -13.79 -0.34 5.91
N LEU A 199 -13.91 -1.50 5.25
CA LEU A 199 -13.32 -2.78 5.65
C LEU A 199 -12.80 -3.53 4.43
N ALA A 200 -11.61 -4.10 4.56
CA ALA A 200 -11.10 -5.14 3.69
C ALA A 200 -10.74 -6.38 4.52
N LEU A 201 -11.13 -7.53 4.00
CA LEU A 201 -11.04 -8.82 4.65
C LEU A 201 -10.22 -9.74 3.76
N THR A 202 -9.04 -10.15 4.22
CA THR A 202 -8.18 -11.07 3.51
C THR A 202 -8.18 -12.43 4.19
N PHE A 203 -8.63 -13.48 3.50
CA PHE A 203 -8.51 -14.84 4.00
C PHE A 203 -7.06 -15.31 3.88
N LYS A 204 -6.42 -15.68 4.98
CA LYS A 204 -5.00 -16.08 4.98
C LYS A 204 -4.82 -17.56 4.80
N GLN A 205 -5.41 -18.35 5.69
CA GLN A 205 -5.30 -19.81 5.70
C GLN A 205 -6.24 -20.41 6.74
N ILE A 206 -6.46 -21.72 6.65
CA ILE A 206 -6.98 -22.52 7.76
C ILE A 206 -5.83 -22.82 8.73
N THR A 207 -6.03 -22.51 10.02
CA THR A 207 -5.05 -22.77 11.08
C THR A 207 -5.29 -24.10 11.78
N GLU A 208 -6.53 -24.59 11.76
CA GLU A 208 -6.91 -25.88 12.34
C GLU A 208 -8.07 -26.48 11.55
N ASP A 209 -8.02 -27.78 11.24
CA ASP A 209 -9.09 -28.51 10.56
C ASP A 209 -9.17 -29.96 11.06
N SER A 210 -10.00 -30.16 12.08
CA SER A 210 -10.31 -31.46 12.68
C SER A 210 -11.70 -31.97 12.30
N ARG A 211 -12.36 -31.33 11.31
CA ARG A 211 -13.69 -31.73 10.83
C ARG A 211 -13.69 -33.21 10.42
N CYS A 212 -14.82 -33.87 10.67
CA CYS A 212 -15.01 -35.25 10.27
C CYS A 212 -14.92 -35.37 8.74
N PRO A 213 -14.06 -36.24 8.19
CA PRO A 213 -14.00 -36.43 6.75
C PRO A 213 -15.33 -36.92 6.18
N LEU A 214 -15.67 -36.47 4.97
CA LEU A 214 -16.83 -36.96 4.22
C LEU A 214 -16.73 -38.47 4.02
N GLY A 215 -17.78 -39.19 4.43
CA GLY A 215 -17.84 -40.66 4.38
C GLY A 215 -17.29 -41.37 5.61
N ALA A 216 -16.71 -40.63 6.58
CA ALA A 216 -16.33 -41.19 7.88
C ALA A 216 -17.48 -41.08 8.88
N TYR A 217 -17.52 -42.00 9.86
CA TYR A 217 -18.39 -41.90 11.02
C TYR A 217 -17.56 -41.41 12.21
N CYS A 218 -17.77 -40.15 12.62
CA CYS A 218 -17.08 -39.57 13.78
C CYS A 218 -18.02 -39.50 14.98
N ILE A 219 -17.48 -39.84 16.15
CA ILE A 219 -18.23 -39.76 17.43
C ILE A 219 -18.41 -38.31 17.87
N GLN A 220 -17.41 -37.45 17.59
CA GLN A 220 -17.41 -36.03 17.91
C GLN A 220 -17.35 -35.20 16.63
N ALA A 221 -18.15 -34.13 16.57
CA ALA A 221 -18.04 -33.14 15.51
C ALA A 221 -16.75 -32.34 15.69
N GLY A 222 -15.90 -32.36 14.65
CA GLY A 222 -14.67 -31.58 14.63
C GLY A 222 -14.90 -30.09 14.44
N LYS A 223 -13.82 -29.32 14.46
CA LYS A 223 -13.83 -27.86 14.29
C LYS A 223 -12.91 -27.43 13.15
N VAL A 224 -13.16 -26.22 12.64
CA VAL A 224 -12.27 -25.56 11.67
C VAL A 224 -12.06 -24.11 12.06
N SER A 225 -10.81 -23.67 12.03
CA SER A 225 -10.41 -22.30 12.36
C SER A 225 -9.73 -21.64 11.18
N ALA A 226 -10.22 -20.47 10.79
CA ALA A 226 -9.74 -19.70 9.66
C ALA A 226 -9.14 -18.38 10.15
N LYS A 227 -7.94 -18.07 9.66
CA LYS A 227 -7.24 -16.82 9.95
C LYS A 227 -7.53 -15.78 8.87
N PHE A 228 -7.85 -14.57 9.30
CA PHE A 228 -8.10 -13.43 8.43
C PHE A 228 -7.27 -12.21 8.85
N ASN A 229 -6.91 -11.38 7.87
CA ASN A 229 -6.47 -10.01 8.13
C ASN A 229 -7.62 -9.05 7.82
N LEU A 230 -7.83 -8.12 8.73
CA LEU A 230 -8.75 -7.00 8.60
C LEU A 230 -7.94 -5.73 8.40
N ASP A 231 -8.22 -5.00 7.32
CA ASP A 231 -7.74 -3.65 7.12
C ASP A 231 -8.95 -2.72 7.22
N PHE A 232 -8.94 -1.80 8.18
CA PHE A 232 -9.96 -0.76 8.31
C PHE A 232 -9.42 0.57 7.80
N SER A 233 -10.31 1.43 7.29
CA SER A 233 -9.90 2.77 6.81
C SER A 233 -9.29 3.67 7.92
N ARG A 234 -9.65 3.43 9.19
CA ARG A 234 -9.30 4.27 10.34
C ARG A 234 -8.44 3.58 11.41
N GLN A 235 -8.15 2.29 11.27
CA GLN A 235 -7.44 1.51 12.29
C GLN A 235 -6.26 0.77 11.66
N LEU A 236 -5.30 0.37 12.49
CA LEU A 236 -4.20 -0.47 12.04
C LEU A 236 -4.74 -1.85 11.60
N PRO A 237 -4.07 -2.51 10.64
CA PRO A 237 -4.40 -3.87 10.28
C PRO A 237 -4.44 -4.80 11.50
N GLN A 238 -5.47 -5.62 11.59
CA GLN A 238 -5.65 -6.58 12.67
C GLN A 238 -5.74 -8.00 12.11
N GLU A 239 -5.12 -8.96 12.79
CA GLU A 239 -5.32 -10.38 12.51
C GLU A 239 -6.40 -10.94 13.44
N ILE A 240 -7.34 -11.72 12.90
CA ILE A 240 -8.37 -12.43 13.66
C ILE A 240 -8.41 -13.91 13.27
N ILE A 241 -8.89 -14.74 14.19
CA ILE A 241 -9.17 -16.16 13.94
C ILE A 241 -10.64 -16.39 14.25
N LEU A 242 -11.37 -16.89 13.26
CA LEU A 242 -12.77 -17.30 13.39
C LEU A 242 -12.86 -18.82 13.33
N SER A 243 -13.66 -19.42 14.19
CA SER A 243 -13.78 -20.87 14.30
C SER A 243 -15.22 -21.34 14.20
N LEU A 244 -15.45 -22.40 13.44
CA LEU A 244 -16.68 -23.16 13.48
C LEU A 244 -16.48 -24.30 14.47
N ASP A 245 -16.74 -24.02 15.74
CA ASP A 245 -16.71 -25.01 16.82
C ASP A 245 -18.15 -25.35 17.25
N PRO A 246 -18.60 -26.61 17.11
CA PRO A 246 -19.91 -27.06 17.58
C PRO A 246 -20.16 -26.80 19.07
N ASN A 247 -19.10 -26.71 19.88
CA ASN A 247 -19.19 -26.51 21.33
C ASN A 247 -19.13 -25.03 21.72
N ASP A 248 -18.68 -24.15 20.82
CA ASP A 248 -18.56 -22.71 21.08
C ASP A 248 -18.85 -21.86 19.83
N GLN A 249 -20.11 -21.51 19.67
CA GLN A 249 -20.57 -20.67 18.55
C GLN A 249 -20.06 -19.23 18.63
N ALA A 250 -19.63 -18.74 19.81
CA ALA A 250 -19.16 -17.36 19.95
C ALA A 250 -17.84 -17.12 19.20
N THR A 251 -17.09 -18.18 18.92
CA THR A 251 -15.84 -18.12 18.13
C THR A 251 -16.07 -17.98 16.63
N SER A 252 -17.30 -18.14 16.15
CA SER A 252 -17.62 -18.06 14.71
C SER A 252 -17.66 -16.64 14.16
N PHE A 253 -17.60 -15.63 15.02
CA PHE A 253 -17.68 -14.24 14.59
C PHE A 253 -16.73 -13.32 15.35
N PHE A 254 -16.43 -12.18 14.74
CA PHE A 254 -15.72 -11.06 15.33
C PHE A 254 -16.56 -9.80 15.19
N GLU A 255 -16.59 -8.99 16.22
CA GLU A 255 -17.42 -7.80 16.30
C GLU A 255 -16.56 -6.56 16.48
N THR A 256 -16.89 -5.52 15.71
CA THR A 256 -16.43 -4.15 15.92
C THR A 256 -17.62 -3.29 16.37
N ASP A 257 -17.39 -1.97 16.46
CA ASP A 257 -18.46 -0.99 16.71
C ASP A 257 -19.48 -0.97 15.55
N ASP A 258 -19.00 -1.09 14.32
CA ASP A 258 -19.82 -0.91 13.11
C ASP A 258 -20.27 -2.24 12.47
N TYR A 259 -19.53 -3.33 12.70
CA TYR A 259 -19.68 -4.57 11.93
C TYR A 259 -19.65 -5.83 12.78
N LYS A 260 -20.32 -6.87 12.27
CA LYS A 260 -20.17 -8.26 12.69
C LYS A 260 -19.69 -9.09 11.50
N ILE A 261 -18.52 -9.69 11.64
CA ILE A 261 -17.86 -10.52 10.62
C ILE A 261 -17.97 -11.96 11.08
N SER A 262 -18.70 -12.79 10.33
CA SER A 262 -18.97 -14.18 10.69
C SER A 262 -18.33 -15.13 9.68
N LEU A 263 -17.70 -16.19 10.16
CA LEU A 263 -17.36 -17.36 9.38
C LEU A 263 -18.61 -18.24 9.29
N VAL A 264 -19.09 -18.46 8.08
CA VAL A 264 -20.31 -19.24 7.81
C VAL A 264 -19.96 -20.69 7.52
N SER A 265 -18.94 -20.91 6.69
CA SER A 265 -18.41 -22.25 6.37
C SER A 265 -16.96 -22.17 5.92
N ALA A 266 -16.28 -23.30 5.89
CA ALA A 266 -14.95 -23.43 5.29
C ALA A 266 -14.93 -24.69 4.41
N GLY A 267 -14.07 -24.73 3.41
CA GLY A 267 -13.87 -25.90 2.57
C GLY A 267 -12.54 -25.87 1.84
N PRO A 268 -12.21 -26.90 1.04
CA PRO A 268 -12.99 -28.12 0.87
C PRO A 268 -12.99 -28.96 2.16
N GLU A 269 -13.89 -29.94 2.22
CA GLU A 269 -13.89 -30.95 3.29
C GLU A 269 -12.99 -32.12 2.90
N LYS A 270 -12.31 -32.70 3.88
CA LYS A 270 -11.49 -33.91 3.66
C LYS A 270 -12.42 -35.05 3.28
N GLN A 271 -12.03 -35.86 2.30
CA GLN A 271 -12.73 -37.13 2.02
C GLN A 271 -12.05 -38.27 2.77
N LEU A 272 -12.81 -39.32 3.12
CA LEU A 272 -12.25 -40.50 3.75
C LEU A 272 -11.18 -41.15 2.85
N GLY A 273 -9.99 -41.38 3.39
CA GLY A 273 -8.85 -41.95 2.66
C GLY A 273 -8.17 -41.00 1.68
N ALA A 274 -8.61 -39.73 1.60
CA ALA A 274 -7.95 -38.74 0.76
C ALA A 274 -6.62 -38.24 1.36
N ILE A 275 -5.78 -37.75 0.46
CA ILE A 275 -4.53 -37.06 0.80
C ILE A 275 -4.87 -35.72 1.50
N ALA A 276 -3.94 -35.20 2.28
CA ALA A 276 -4.05 -33.87 2.87
C ALA A 276 -4.39 -32.80 1.81
N ILE A 277 -5.32 -31.91 2.13
CA ILE A 277 -5.70 -30.77 1.30
C ILE A 277 -4.56 -29.74 1.36
N ASP A 278 -4.15 -29.20 0.22
CA ASP A 278 -3.17 -28.11 0.21
C ASP A 278 -3.78 -26.84 0.83
N SER A 279 -3.00 -26.15 1.65
CA SER A 279 -3.35 -24.84 2.23
C SER A 279 -3.93 -23.83 1.22
N ILE A 280 -3.47 -23.87 -0.05
CA ILE A 280 -3.94 -22.94 -1.09
C ILE A 280 -5.32 -23.29 -1.64
N ASP A 281 -5.75 -24.55 -1.53
CA ASP A 281 -7.03 -25.04 -2.05
C ASP A 281 -8.20 -24.69 -1.13
N TYR A 282 -7.90 -24.29 0.11
CA TYR A 282 -8.92 -23.87 1.06
C TYR A 282 -9.65 -22.60 0.64
N TYR A 283 -10.90 -22.52 1.06
CA TYR A 283 -11.76 -21.35 1.00
C TYR A 283 -12.55 -21.20 2.30
N ALA A 284 -12.94 -19.96 2.58
CA ALA A 284 -13.88 -19.62 3.63
C ALA A 284 -15.09 -18.91 3.02
N ILE A 285 -16.29 -19.18 3.56
CA ILE A 285 -17.48 -18.38 3.29
C ILE A 285 -17.68 -17.47 4.49
N VAL A 286 -17.67 -16.17 4.25
CA VAL A 286 -17.78 -15.13 5.27
C VAL A 286 -19.02 -14.28 5.04
N LEU A 287 -19.60 -13.78 6.11
CA LEU A 287 -20.74 -12.87 6.10
C LEU A 287 -20.40 -11.64 6.92
N VAL A 288 -20.61 -10.45 6.34
CA VAL A 288 -20.44 -9.19 7.06
C VAL A 288 -21.80 -8.52 7.20
N ASN A 289 -22.22 -8.29 8.44
CA ASN A 289 -23.43 -7.56 8.79
C ASN A 289 -23.05 -6.21 9.39
N LYS A 290 -23.85 -5.19 9.12
CA LYS A 290 -23.78 -3.92 9.85
C LYS A 290 -24.52 -4.08 11.18
N LYS A 291 -23.99 -3.51 12.26
CA LYS A 291 -24.65 -3.46 13.56
C LYS A 291 -25.68 -2.35 13.65
#